data_AF-H3RK06-F1
#
_entry.id   AF-H3RK06-F1
#
_cell.length_a   1.000
_cell.length_b   1.000
_cell.length_c   1.000
_cell.angle_alpha   90.00
_cell.angle_beta   90.00
_cell.angle_gamma   90.00
#
_symmetry.space_group_name_H-M   'P 1'
#
loop_
_entity.id
_entity.type
_entity.pdbx_description
1 polymer ?
#
loop_
_entity_poly.entity_id
_entity_poly.type
_entity_poly.pdbx_seq_one_letter_code
_entity_poly.pdbx_strand_id
1 'polypeptide(L)'
;MVDTADLNRAVHILDAAGLPRPTRTNLGEVFQKNGVISTPLEERARYIYALSQEVESTLSQIDGVIVARVHVVLPERVAPGEPILPASAAVFIKYRPELDPDVIEPRIRQMVASSLPGLAGRPGKDLAIVFVPAGTYQDKPSEVSFGPFTVTPQRATQLTWLSGTIGTLILLAVAASVGLPYWRRYHQRKKTESDEKGE
;
A
#
# COMPACT_ATOMS: atom_id res chain seq x y z
N MET A 1 -3.99 -13.06 9.15
CA MET A 1 -2.55 -13.33 9.00
C MET A 1 -2.27 -13.50 7.51
N VAL A 2 -1.23 -12.85 6.99
CA VAL A 2 -0.79 -12.93 5.59
C VAL A 2 0.50 -13.75 5.54
N ASP A 3 0.73 -14.52 4.49
CA ASP A 3 1.99 -15.26 4.31
C ASP A 3 3.17 -14.28 4.21
N THR A 4 4.36 -14.72 4.63
CA THR A 4 5.60 -13.95 4.56
C THR A 4 5.93 -13.49 3.14
N ALA A 5 5.57 -14.29 2.12
CA ALA A 5 5.75 -13.94 0.71
C ALA A 5 4.87 -12.74 0.29
N ASP A 6 3.68 -12.60 0.89
CA ASP A 6 2.70 -11.57 0.57
C ASP A 6 2.72 -10.38 1.54
N LEU A 7 3.55 -10.42 2.59
CA LEU A 7 3.60 -9.40 3.63
C LEU A 7 3.98 -8.03 3.07
N ASN A 8 5.04 -7.94 2.25
CA ASN A 8 5.47 -6.68 1.64
C ASN A 8 4.37 -6.09 0.75
N ARG A 9 3.71 -6.95 -0.04
CA ARG A 9 2.56 -6.59 -0.88
C ARG A 9 1.42 -6.02 -0.03
N ALA A 10 1.05 -6.71 1.05
CA ALA A 10 -0.01 -6.25 1.94
C ALA A 10 0.32 -4.89 2.60
N VAL A 11 1.55 -4.68 3.06
CA VAL A 11 1.99 -3.41 3.65
C VAL A 11 1.88 -2.26 2.64
N HIS A 12 2.33 -2.46 1.40
CA HIS A 12 2.22 -1.42 0.38
C HIS A 12 0.78 -1.09 0.00
N ILE A 13 -0.11 -2.09 -0.05
CA ILE A 13 -1.54 -1.87 -0.29
C ILE A 13 -2.15 -1.03 0.84
N LEU A 14 -1.81 -1.35 2.09
CA LEU A 14 -2.29 -0.60 3.25
C LEU A 14 -1.78 0.86 3.22
N ASP A 15 -0.50 1.08 2.94
CA ASP A 15 0.07 2.43 2.88
C ASP A 15 -0.52 3.27 1.72
N ALA A 16 -0.74 2.65 0.55
CA ALA A 16 -1.45 3.27 -0.56
C ALA A 16 -2.87 3.69 -0.16
N ALA A 17 -3.55 2.89 0.66
CA ALA A 17 -4.85 3.20 1.23
C ALA A 17 -4.81 4.17 2.43
N GLY A 18 -3.62 4.66 2.84
CA GLY A 18 -3.45 5.56 3.98
C GLY A 18 -3.62 4.89 5.35
N LEU A 19 -3.33 3.59 5.44
CA LEU A 19 -3.40 2.78 6.64
C LEU A 19 -1.99 2.45 7.17
N PRO A 20 -1.82 2.22 8.50
CA PRO A 20 -2.84 2.23 9.55
C PRO A 20 -3.30 3.65 9.87
N ARG A 21 -4.60 3.80 10.19
CA ARG A 21 -5.11 5.10 10.61
C ARG A 21 -4.41 5.49 11.91
N PRO A 22 -3.73 6.65 11.97
CA PRO A 22 -3.11 7.09 13.21
C PRO A 22 -4.20 7.20 14.27
N THR A 23 -4.02 6.51 15.40
CA THR A 23 -4.88 6.63 16.56
C THR A 23 -4.88 8.10 16.97
N ARG A 24 -6.06 8.74 16.98
CA ARG A 24 -6.16 10.15 17.35
C ARG A 24 -5.76 10.27 18.82
N THR A 25 -4.56 10.75 19.10
CA THR A 25 -4.18 11.11 20.47
C THR A 25 -5.10 12.24 20.89
N ASN A 26 -6.02 11.95 21.80
CA ASN A 26 -6.88 12.96 22.36
C ASN A 26 -5.97 13.92 23.14
N LEU A 27 -6.07 15.22 22.88
CA LEU A 27 -5.34 16.22 23.65
C LEU A 27 -5.65 16.11 25.16
N GLY A 28 -6.82 15.54 25.52
CA GLY A 28 -7.18 15.16 26.89
C GLY A 28 -6.32 14.05 27.53
N GLU A 29 -5.63 13.22 26.74
CA GLU A 29 -4.66 12.22 27.23
C GLU A 29 -3.29 12.85 27.53
N VAL A 30 -2.95 13.97 26.87
CA VAL A 30 -1.69 14.71 27.07
C VAL A 30 -1.82 15.73 28.20
N PHE A 31 -2.99 16.37 28.33
CA PHE A 31 -3.33 17.30 29.41
C PHE A 31 -4.24 16.64 30.46
N GLN A 32 -3.89 15.44 30.93
CA GLN A 32 -4.67 14.79 32.00
C GLN A 32 -4.81 15.74 33.18
N LYS A 33 -6.08 16.01 33.53
CA LYS A 33 -6.57 16.92 34.59
C LYS A 33 -5.91 16.62 35.93
N ASN A 34 -4.70 17.09 36.17
CA ASN A 34 -4.05 17.03 37.49
C ASN A 34 -4.33 18.29 38.33
N GLY A 35 -5.12 19.24 37.81
CA GLY A 35 -5.53 20.46 38.51
C GLY A 35 -7.04 20.69 38.40
N VAL A 36 -7.65 21.19 39.47
CA VAL A 36 -9.11 21.41 39.63
C VAL A 36 -9.66 22.52 38.69
N ILE A 37 -8.81 23.27 37.99
CA ILE A 37 -9.19 24.38 37.11
C ILE A 37 -8.30 24.35 35.84
N SER A 38 -8.91 24.38 34.64
CA SER A 38 -8.17 24.50 33.38
C SER A 38 -7.55 25.89 33.24
N THR A 39 -6.32 25.95 32.74
CA THR A 39 -5.68 27.26 32.48
C THR A 39 -6.21 27.88 31.18
N PRO A 40 -6.21 29.22 31.03
CA PRO A 40 -6.63 29.87 29.78
C PRO A 40 -5.86 29.38 28.55
N LEU A 41 -4.58 29.01 28.71
CA LEU A 41 -3.76 28.44 27.65
C LEU A 41 -4.25 27.04 27.23
N GLU A 42 -4.64 26.22 28.21
CA GLU A 42 -5.13 24.85 27.99
C GLU A 42 -6.49 24.84 27.29
N GLU A 43 -7.43 25.69 27.73
CA GLU A 43 -8.74 25.81 27.08
C GLU A 43 -8.60 26.25 25.62
N ARG A 44 -7.68 27.17 25.36
CA ARG A 44 -7.38 27.63 24.01
C ARG A 44 -6.74 26.55 23.15
N ALA A 45 -5.78 25.80 23.69
CA ALA A 45 -5.17 24.68 22.97
C ALA A 45 -6.21 23.62 22.61
N ARG A 46 -7.13 23.31 23.55
CA ARG A 46 -8.27 22.41 23.33
C ARG A 46 -9.20 22.92 22.24
N TYR A 47 -9.53 24.21 22.26
CA TYR A 47 -10.39 24.83 21.24
C TYR A 47 -9.78 24.77 19.84
N ILE A 48 -8.50 25.16 19.70
CA ILE A 48 -7.79 25.09 18.42
C ILE A 48 -7.74 23.66 17.89
N TYR A 49 -7.39 22.70 18.76
CA TYR A 49 -7.32 21.30 18.38
C TYR A 49 -8.68 20.75 17.93
N ALA A 50 -9.75 21.04 18.67
CA ALA A 50 -11.10 20.62 18.32
C ALA A 50 -11.52 21.18 16.96
N LEU A 51 -11.23 22.45 16.71
CA LEU A 51 -11.53 23.09 15.44
C LEU A 51 -10.75 22.47 14.27
N SER A 52 -9.44 22.22 14.45
CA SER A 52 -8.63 21.52 13.46
C SER A 52 -9.20 20.12 13.17
N GLN A 53 -9.60 19.36 14.19
CA GLN A 53 -10.16 18.02 14.03
C GLN A 53 -11.50 18.02 13.29
N GLU A 54 -12.38 19.00 13.55
CA GLU A 54 -13.67 19.12 12.88
C GLU A 54 -13.50 19.36 11.37
N VAL A 55 -12.58 20.25 11.00
CA VAL A 55 -12.27 20.54 9.59
C VAL A 55 -11.54 19.36 8.93
N GLU A 56 -10.59 18.71 9.62
CA GLU A 56 -9.95 17.47 9.14
C GLU A 56 -10.98 16.39 8.85
N SER A 57 -11.92 16.16 9.78
CA SER A 57 -12.98 15.17 9.66
C SER A 57 -13.85 15.45 8.45
N THR A 58 -14.27 16.71 8.26
CA THR A 58 -15.10 17.13 7.14
C THR A 58 -14.38 16.95 5.80
N LEU A 59 -13.11 17.39 5.70
CA LEU A 59 -12.31 17.23 4.49
C LEU A 59 -12.07 15.76 4.13
N SER A 60 -11.93 14.89 5.13
CA SER A 60 -11.73 13.45 4.92
C SER A 60 -12.95 12.73 4.36
N GLN A 61 -14.15 13.35 4.43
CA GLN A 61 -15.39 12.82 3.87
C GLN A 61 -15.56 13.11 2.37
N ILE A 62 -14.69 13.95 1.79
CA ILE A 62 -14.72 14.26 0.36
C ILE A 62 -14.26 13.02 -0.43
N ASP A 63 -15.03 12.65 -1.44
CA ASP A 63 -14.68 11.54 -2.33
C ASP A 63 -13.32 11.74 -2.97
N GLY A 64 -12.48 10.71 -2.91
CA GLY A 64 -11.11 10.77 -3.41
C GLY A 64 -10.08 11.31 -2.42
N VAL A 65 -10.49 11.91 -1.29
CA VAL A 65 -9.56 12.23 -0.19
C VAL A 65 -9.29 10.99 0.65
N ILE A 66 -8.02 10.66 0.85
CA ILE A 66 -7.57 9.52 1.65
C ILE A 66 -7.17 9.98 3.05
N VAL A 67 -6.42 11.08 3.12
CA VAL A 67 -5.98 11.70 4.38
C VAL A 67 -6.07 13.20 4.25
N ALA A 68 -6.64 13.87 5.25
CA ALA A 68 -6.61 15.32 5.41
C ALA A 68 -5.97 15.69 6.75
N ARG A 69 -5.08 16.68 6.75
CA ARG A 69 -4.49 17.29 7.95
C ARG A 69 -4.64 18.79 7.89
N VAL A 70 -5.01 19.40 9.01
CA VAL A 70 -5.25 20.84 9.10
C VAL A 70 -4.57 21.39 10.32
N HIS A 71 -3.67 22.35 10.08
CA HIS A 71 -3.02 23.11 11.13
C HIS A 71 -3.59 24.53 11.12
N VAL A 72 -4.22 24.93 12.23
CA VAL A 72 -4.88 26.23 12.36
C VAL A 72 -4.08 27.12 13.29
N VAL A 73 -3.86 28.35 12.86
CA VAL A 73 -3.36 29.46 13.68
C VAL A 73 -4.50 30.45 13.82
N LEU A 74 -5.02 30.60 15.05
CA LEU A 74 -6.09 31.55 15.34
C LEU A 74 -5.53 32.96 15.57
N PRO A 75 -6.31 34.01 15.29
CA PRO A 75 -5.85 35.37 15.45
C PRO A 75 -5.63 35.70 16.93
N GLU A 76 -4.53 36.41 17.24
CA GLU A 76 -4.14 36.74 18.60
C GLU A 76 -3.69 38.19 18.73
N ARG A 77 -4.05 38.82 19.85
CA ARG A 77 -3.51 40.11 20.26
C ARG A 77 -2.45 39.87 21.33
N VAL A 78 -1.18 40.07 20.96
CA VAL A 78 -0.02 39.82 21.85
C VAL A 78 0.04 40.87 22.96
N ALA A 79 -0.21 42.14 22.63
CA ALA A 79 -0.31 43.22 23.62
C ALA A 79 -1.41 44.25 23.28
N PRO A 80 -1.93 44.98 24.30
CA PRO A 80 -2.74 46.18 24.05
C PRO A 80 -1.95 47.19 23.22
N GLY A 81 -2.50 47.62 22.08
CA GLY A 81 -1.84 48.56 21.16
C GLY A 81 -1.04 47.92 20.02
N GLU A 82 -0.68 46.64 20.12
CA GLU A 82 -0.02 45.92 19.01
C GLU A 82 -1.02 45.44 17.94
N PRO A 83 -0.56 45.26 16.68
CA PRO A 83 -1.39 44.68 15.63
C PRO A 83 -1.77 43.23 15.96
N ILE A 84 -2.98 42.84 15.58
CA ILE A 84 -3.48 41.48 15.78
C ILE A 84 -2.79 40.55 14.78
N LEU A 85 -2.20 39.45 15.26
CA LEU A 85 -1.65 38.42 14.41
C LEU A 85 -2.79 37.82 13.57
N PRO A 86 -2.66 37.75 12.23
CA PRO A 86 -3.70 37.20 11.40
C PRO A 86 -3.84 35.69 11.65
N ALA A 87 -5.07 35.21 11.48
CA ALA A 87 -5.38 33.80 11.35
C ALA A 87 -4.81 33.25 10.04
N SER A 88 -4.23 32.06 10.12
CA SER A 88 -3.67 31.32 8.99
C SER A 88 -3.99 29.83 9.13
N ALA A 89 -4.01 29.10 8.02
CA ALA A 89 -4.14 27.66 8.06
C ALA A 89 -3.28 26.97 7.00
N ALA A 90 -2.84 25.75 7.31
CA ALA A 90 -2.16 24.86 6.39
C ALA A 90 -2.95 23.55 6.28
N VAL A 91 -3.25 23.15 5.05
CA VAL A 91 -4.05 21.97 4.74
C VAL A 91 -3.23 21.03 3.88
N PHE A 92 -3.07 19.81 4.35
CA PHE A 92 -2.43 18.72 3.61
C PHE A 92 -3.48 17.70 3.21
N ILE A 93 -3.48 17.31 1.94
CA ILE A 93 -4.45 16.36 1.37
C ILE A 93 -3.69 15.28 0.60
N LYS A 94 -3.79 14.04 1.08
CA LYS A 94 -3.46 12.84 0.29
C LYS A 94 -4.71 12.43 -0.46
N TYR A 95 -4.64 12.32 -1.78
CA TYR A 95 -5.79 12.05 -2.63
C TYR A 95 -5.56 10.89 -3.61
N ARG A 96 -6.65 10.29 -4.09
CA ARG A 96 -6.60 9.26 -5.13
C ARG A 96 -6.33 9.89 -6.51
N PRO A 97 -5.62 9.22 -7.43
CA PRO A 97 -5.29 9.78 -8.74
C PRO A 97 -6.49 10.20 -9.59
N GLU A 98 -7.69 9.69 -9.31
CA GLU A 98 -8.91 10.04 -10.04
C GLU A 98 -9.48 11.42 -9.65
N LEU A 99 -9.06 11.99 -8.52
CA LEU A 99 -9.48 13.32 -8.07
C LEU A 99 -8.58 14.39 -8.69
N ASP A 100 -9.17 15.35 -9.39
CA ASP A 100 -8.46 16.50 -9.95
C ASP A 100 -8.27 17.60 -8.87
N PRO A 101 -7.04 17.87 -8.42
CA PRO A 101 -6.76 18.86 -7.38
C PRO A 101 -7.16 20.28 -7.80
N ASP A 102 -7.02 20.64 -9.08
CA ASP A 102 -7.26 22.01 -9.56
C ASP A 102 -8.77 22.35 -9.51
N VAL A 103 -9.62 21.34 -9.68
CA VAL A 103 -11.09 21.48 -9.65
C VAL A 103 -11.63 21.56 -8.22
N ILE A 104 -11.00 20.87 -7.28
CA ILE A 104 -11.47 20.77 -5.90
C ILE A 104 -10.82 21.82 -4.98
N GLU A 105 -9.61 22.29 -5.29
CA GLU A 105 -8.87 23.27 -4.47
C GLU A 105 -9.70 24.51 -4.13
N PRO A 106 -10.40 25.19 -5.07
CA PRO A 106 -11.17 26.38 -4.73
C PRO A 106 -12.31 26.10 -3.75
N ARG A 107 -12.90 24.89 -3.81
CA ARG A 107 -14.00 24.48 -2.93
C ARG A 107 -13.50 24.17 -1.54
N ILE A 108 -12.38 23.46 -1.44
CA ILE A 108 -11.69 23.22 -0.17
C ILE A 108 -11.26 24.54 0.46
N ARG A 109 -10.66 25.45 -0.32
CA ARG A 109 -10.29 26.79 0.14
C ARG A 109 -11.48 27.53 0.73
N GLN A 110 -12.59 27.58 0.00
CA GLN A 110 -13.80 28.25 0.44
C GLN A 110 -14.36 27.64 1.73
N MET A 111 -14.44 26.30 1.80
CA MET A 111 -14.94 25.60 2.97
C MET A 111 -14.08 25.88 4.20
N VAL A 112 -12.75 25.75 4.09
CA VAL A 112 -11.82 26.01 5.19
C VAL A 112 -11.89 27.48 5.63
N ALA A 113 -11.97 28.42 4.69
CA ALA A 113 -12.10 29.84 5.01
C ALA A 113 -13.41 30.16 5.74
N SER A 114 -14.50 29.45 5.42
CA SER A 114 -15.79 29.62 6.11
C SER A 114 -15.86 28.92 7.48
N SER A 115 -15.12 27.85 7.68
CA SER A 115 -15.16 27.05 8.92
C SER A 115 -14.24 27.57 10.02
N LEU A 116 -13.22 28.39 9.67
CA LEU A 116 -12.21 28.86 10.63
C LEU A 116 -12.40 30.34 11.00
N PRO A 117 -12.49 30.69 12.30
CA PRO A 117 -12.61 32.07 12.74
C PRO A 117 -11.43 32.92 12.29
N GLY A 118 -11.74 34.09 11.74
CA GLY A 118 -10.75 35.04 11.26
C GLY A 118 -10.15 34.70 9.89
N LEU A 119 -10.50 33.57 9.24
CA LEU A 119 -10.11 33.30 7.86
C LEU A 119 -11.19 33.73 6.84
N ALA A 120 -12.44 33.88 7.28
CA ALA A 120 -13.55 34.33 6.44
C ALA A 120 -13.25 35.70 5.80
N GLY A 121 -13.35 35.77 4.47
CA GLY A 121 -13.14 37.01 3.71
C GLY A 121 -11.69 37.48 3.60
N ARG A 122 -10.70 36.68 4.03
CA ARG A 122 -9.28 36.99 3.84
C ARG A 122 -8.76 36.53 2.47
N PRO A 123 -7.79 37.27 1.88
CA PRO A 123 -7.13 36.87 0.64
C PRO A 123 -6.39 35.53 0.80
N GLY A 124 -6.32 34.75 -0.28
CA GLY A 124 -5.85 33.35 -0.27
C GLY A 124 -4.41 33.09 0.17
N LYS A 125 -3.62 34.12 0.51
CA LYS A 125 -2.23 33.98 0.99
C LYS A 125 -2.11 33.38 2.40
N ASP A 126 -3.17 33.49 3.21
CA ASP A 126 -3.16 33.02 4.60
C ASP A 126 -3.58 31.53 4.71
N LEU A 127 -3.96 30.91 3.59
CA LEU A 127 -4.31 29.50 3.49
C LEU A 127 -3.40 28.76 2.50
N ALA A 128 -2.53 27.90 3.02
CA ALA A 128 -1.71 27.01 2.20
C ALA A 128 -2.40 25.65 2.05
N ILE A 129 -2.55 25.16 0.82
CA ILE A 129 -3.10 23.83 0.53
C ILE A 129 -2.05 23.06 -0.28
N VAL A 130 -1.72 21.85 0.17
CA VAL A 130 -0.78 20.95 -0.50
C VAL A 130 -1.47 19.63 -0.81
N PHE A 131 -1.47 19.26 -2.08
CA PHE A 131 -2.01 18.01 -2.58
C PHE A 131 -0.90 17.02 -2.88
N VAL A 132 -1.04 15.78 -2.38
CA VAL A 132 -0.11 14.68 -2.66
C VAL A 132 -0.89 13.48 -3.21
N PRO A 133 -0.60 13.03 -4.44
CA PRO A 133 -1.28 11.87 -4.98
C PRO A 133 -0.84 10.61 -4.22
N ALA A 134 -1.78 9.71 -3.96
CA ALA A 134 -1.47 8.38 -3.45
C ALA A 134 -0.89 7.52 -4.57
N GLY A 135 0.23 6.85 -4.28
CA GLY A 135 0.78 5.86 -5.19
C GLY A 135 -0.22 4.71 -5.36
N THR A 136 -0.54 4.36 -6.61
CA THR A 136 -1.29 3.14 -6.91
C THR A 136 -0.34 1.95 -6.77
N TYR A 137 -0.57 1.09 -5.77
CA TYR A 137 0.12 -0.19 -5.75
C TYR A 137 -0.48 -1.07 -6.85
N GLN A 138 0.23 -1.17 -7.98
CA GLN A 138 -0.15 -2.12 -9.03
C GLN A 138 0.29 -3.51 -8.61
N ASP A 139 -0.70 -4.36 -8.39
CA ASP A 139 -0.52 -5.76 -8.05
C ASP A 139 0.05 -6.52 -9.24
N LYS A 140 1.38 -6.47 -9.44
CA LYS A 140 2.07 -7.38 -10.34
C LYS A 140 2.33 -8.66 -9.55
N PRO A 141 1.69 -9.79 -9.87
CA PRO A 141 2.08 -11.08 -9.31
C PRO A 141 3.58 -11.26 -9.54
N SER A 142 4.30 -11.77 -8.55
CA SER A 142 5.67 -12.21 -8.72
C SER A 142 5.69 -13.38 -9.71
N GLU A 143 5.83 -13.05 -10.99
CA GLU A 143 5.98 -14.03 -12.06
C GLU A 143 7.38 -14.63 -11.96
N VAL A 144 7.46 -15.96 -11.83
CA VAL A 144 8.72 -16.70 -11.93
C VAL A 144 8.86 -17.20 -13.37
N SER A 145 10.06 -17.03 -13.93
CA SER A 145 10.36 -17.47 -15.28
C SER A 145 10.55 -18.98 -15.32
N PHE A 146 9.79 -19.66 -16.18
CA PHE A 146 9.96 -21.08 -16.48
C PHE A 146 10.23 -21.25 -17.98
N GLY A 147 11.51 -21.17 -18.36
CA GLY A 147 11.91 -21.19 -19.78
C GLY A 147 11.43 -19.94 -20.53
N PRO A 148 10.84 -20.04 -21.74
CA PRO A 148 10.33 -18.88 -22.47
C PRO A 148 8.98 -18.35 -21.97
N PHE A 149 8.41 -18.91 -20.90
CA PHE A 149 7.10 -18.54 -20.37
C PHE A 149 7.20 -18.00 -18.95
N THR A 150 6.45 -16.93 -18.66
CA THR A 150 6.25 -16.45 -17.29
C THR A 150 5.05 -17.16 -16.67
N VAL A 151 5.22 -17.72 -15.48
CA VAL A 151 4.18 -18.49 -14.79
C VAL A 151 4.16 -18.13 -13.31
N THR A 152 2.98 -18.20 -12.70
CA THR A 152 2.81 -18.08 -11.26
C THR A 152 3.58 -19.19 -10.52
N PRO A 153 4.16 -18.93 -9.33
CA PRO A 153 5.01 -19.87 -8.61
C PRO A 153 4.36 -21.22 -8.33
N GLN A 154 3.04 -21.25 -8.13
CA GLN A 154 2.30 -22.48 -7.87
C GLN A 154 2.16 -23.38 -9.11
N ARG A 155 2.07 -22.79 -10.30
CA ARG A 155 2.09 -23.52 -11.58
C ARG A 155 3.51 -23.88 -12.02
N ALA A 156 4.50 -23.07 -11.68
CA ALA A 156 5.90 -23.36 -11.98
C ALA A 156 6.35 -24.66 -11.32
N THR A 157 6.00 -24.91 -10.06
CA THR A 157 6.30 -26.18 -9.37
C THR A 157 5.57 -27.36 -9.99
N GLN A 158 4.32 -27.20 -10.44
CA GLN A 158 3.64 -28.29 -11.15
C GLN A 158 4.31 -28.60 -12.49
N LEU A 159 4.77 -27.57 -13.20
CA LEU A 159 5.39 -27.70 -14.51
C LEU A 159 6.83 -28.24 -14.45
N THR A 160 7.60 -27.93 -13.40
CA THR A 160 8.92 -28.54 -13.15
C THR A 160 8.81 -30.05 -12.92
N TRP A 161 7.83 -30.48 -12.12
CA TRP A 161 7.58 -31.90 -11.88
C TRP A 161 7.08 -32.62 -13.13
N LEU A 162 6.23 -31.96 -13.93
CA LEU A 162 5.73 -32.53 -15.19
C LEU A 162 6.86 -32.68 -16.23
N SER A 163 7.74 -31.68 -16.39
CA SER A 163 8.86 -31.79 -17.33
C SER A 163 9.88 -32.85 -16.89
N GLY A 164 10.14 -32.98 -15.59
CA GLY A 164 10.99 -34.03 -15.03
C GLY A 164 10.46 -35.44 -15.30
N THR A 165 9.15 -35.66 -15.10
CA THR A 165 8.50 -36.96 -15.33
C THR A 165 8.45 -37.33 -16.81
N ILE A 166 8.18 -36.37 -17.69
CA ILE A 166 8.22 -36.58 -19.14
C ILE A 166 9.64 -36.93 -19.60
N GLY A 167 10.66 -36.21 -19.10
CA GLY A 167 12.06 -36.49 -19.42
C GLY A 167 12.51 -37.90 -19.00
N THR A 168 12.09 -38.35 -17.82
CA THR A 168 12.38 -39.72 -17.35
C THR A 168 11.66 -40.79 -18.16
N LEU A 169 10.40 -40.56 -18.55
CA LEU A 169 9.65 -41.46 -19.44
C LEU A 169 10.32 -41.60 -20.81
N ILE A 170 10.81 -40.50 -21.38
CA ILE A 170 11.53 -40.52 -22.66
C ILE A 170 12.83 -41.33 -22.54
N LEU A 171 13.60 -41.13 -21.48
CA LEU A 171 14.84 -41.90 -21.24
C LEU A 171 14.56 -43.41 -21.09
N LEU A 172 13.50 -43.79 -20.37
CA LEU A 172 13.10 -45.20 -20.24
C LEU A 172 12.64 -45.79 -21.57
N ALA A 173 11.89 -45.04 -22.38
CA ALA A 173 11.45 -45.50 -23.70
C ALA A 173 12.65 -45.71 -24.65
N VAL A 174 13.65 -44.84 -24.61
CA VAL A 174 14.89 -44.98 -25.38
C VAL A 174 15.74 -46.16 -24.88
N ALA A 175 15.86 -46.32 -23.56
CA ALA A 175 16.56 -47.46 -22.98
C ALA A 175 15.89 -48.80 -23.32
N ALA A 176 14.55 -48.85 -23.33
CA ALA A 176 13.79 -50.03 -23.73
C ALA A 176 13.94 -50.32 -25.22
N SER A 177 13.86 -49.30 -26.09
CA SER A 177 13.96 -49.47 -27.54
C SER A 177 15.33 -49.98 -28.00
N VAL A 178 16.41 -49.61 -27.30
CA VAL A 178 17.78 -50.09 -27.57
C VAL A 178 18.10 -51.38 -26.81
N GLY A 179 17.68 -51.49 -25.55
CA GLY A 179 17.97 -52.63 -24.69
C GLY A 179 17.28 -53.92 -25.12
N LEU A 180 16.01 -53.85 -25.54
CA LEU A 180 15.24 -55.02 -25.99
C LEU A 180 15.85 -55.74 -27.20
N PRO A 181 16.22 -55.07 -28.31
CA PRO A 181 16.86 -55.74 -29.44
C PRO A 181 18.27 -56.24 -29.12
N TYR A 182 19.03 -55.53 -28.27
CA TYR A 182 20.36 -55.97 -27.86
C TYR A 182 20.30 -57.25 -27.02
N TRP A 183 19.34 -57.32 -26.09
CA TRP A 183 19.12 -58.49 -25.24
C TRP A 183 18.58 -59.70 -26.02
N ARG A 184 17.68 -59.47 -26.98
CA ARG A 184 17.19 -60.53 -27.90
C ARG A 184 18.31 -61.10 -28.76
N ARG A 185 19.22 -60.27 -29.29
CA ARG A 185 20.39 -60.74 -30.05
C ARG A 185 21.38 -61.52 -29.19
N TYR A 186 21.59 -61.11 -27.94
CA TYR A 186 22.45 -61.84 -27.00
C TYR A 186 21.89 -63.24 -26.67
N HIS A 187 20.58 -63.36 -26.46
CA HIS A 187 19.96 -64.65 -26.17
C HIS A 187 19.89 -65.60 -27.39
N GLN A 188 19.81 -65.07 -28.61
CA GLN A 188 19.83 -65.90 -29.83
C GLN A 188 21.21 -66.54 -30.06
N ARG A 189 22.31 -65.83 -29.77
CA ARG A 189 23.68 -66.38 -29.90
C ARG A 189 23.94 -67.57 -28.96
N LYS A 190 23.39 -67.54 -27.74
CA LYS A 190 23.51 -68.67 -26.80
C LYS A 190 22.75 -69.93 -27.23
N LYS A 191 21.75 -69.82 -28.11
CA LYS A 191 21.03 -70.97 -28.66
C LYS A 191 21.78 -71.66 -29.80
N THR A 192 22.57 -70.91 -30.56
CA THR A 192 23.38 -71.47 -31.67
C THR A 192 24.62 -72.19 -31.16
N GLU A 193 25.21 -71.73 -30.05
CA GLU A 193 26.40 -72.34 -29.44
C GLU A 193 26.10 -73.66 -28.67
N SER A 194 24.82 -73.91 -28.32
CA SER A 194 24.38 -75.18 -27.75
C SER A 194 24.10 -76.28 -28.77
N ASP A 195 23.92 -75.93 -30.05
CA ASP A 195 23.79 -76.91 -31.15
C ASP A 195 25.15 -77.34 -31.71
N GLU A 196 26.20 -76.53 -31.58
CA GLU A 196 27.56 -76.86 -32.07
C GLU A 196 28.40 -77.72 -31.09
N LYS A 197 27.89 -77.96 -29.88
CA LYS A 197 28.54 -78.82 -28.85
C LYS A 197 27.86 -80.19 -28.67
N GLY A 198 26.87 -80.49 -29.51
CA GLY A 198 26.08 -81.73 -29.49
C GLY A 198 26.30 -82.65 -30.69
N GLU A 199 27.39 -82.46 -31.44
CA GLU A 199 27.84 -83.37 -32.52
C GLU A 199 29.23 -83.93 -32.21
#